data_AF-A0A0F5HQ71-F1
#
_entry.id   AF-A0A0F5HQ71-F1
#
_cell.length_a   1.000
_cell.length_b   1.000
_cell.length_c   1.000
_cell.angle_alpha   90.00
_cell.angle_beta   90.00
_cell.angle_gamma   90.00
#
_symmetry.space_group_name_H-M   'P 1'
#
loop_
_entity.id
_entity.type
_entity.pdbx_description
1 polymer ?
#
loop_
_entity_poly.entity_id
_entity_poly.type
_entity_poly.pdbx_seq_one_letter_code
_entity_poly.pdbx_strand_id
1 'polypeptide(L)' 'MKAIVYHKYGSPDVLNLAEVDKPIPEDNQVLVKVHAASLNYGNLVLLKGEPFLARFAFGLLKPKYYTWR' A
#
# COMPACT_ATOMS: atom_id res chain seq x y z
N MET A 1 7.46 -4.62 12.50
CA MET A 1 6.31 -3.71 12.70
C MET A 1 5.16 -4.24 11.89
N LYS A 2 3.92 -4.01 12.34
CA LYS A 2 2.74 -4.52 11.62
C LYS A 2 2.32 -3.58 10.49
N ALA A 3 1.97 -4.14 9.35
CA ALA A 3 1.45 -3.40 8.20
C ALA A 3 0.34 -4.20 7.48
N ILE A 4 -0.60 -3.48 6.87
CA ILE A 4 -1.55 -4.08 5.93
C ILE A 4 -0.89 -4.09 4.54
N VAL A 5 -0.80 -5.26 3.92
CA VAL A 5 -0.13 -5.50 2.64
C VAL A 5 -1.03 -6.23 1.65
N TYR A 6 -0.75 -6.04 0.36
CA TYR A 6 -1.41 -6.72 -0.74
C TYR A 6 -0.47 -6.77 -1.95
N HIS A 7 -0.47 -7.88 -2.69
CA HIS A 7 0.46 -8.11 -3.82
C HIS A 7 -0.25 -8.22 -5.18
N LYS A 8 -1.57 -8.19 -5.18
CA LYS A 8 -2.42 -8.26 -6.36
C LYS A 8 -3.60 -7.31 -6.19
N TYR A 9 -4.15 -6.85 -7.30
CA TYR A 9 -5.41 -6.14 -7.28
C TYR A 9 -6.55 -7.05 -6.85
N GLY A 10 -7.56 -6.52 -6.18
CA GLY A 10 -8.74 -7.30 -5.79
C GLY A 10 -9.70 -6.58 -4.84
N SER A 11 -10.63 -7.35 -4.28
CA SER A 11 -11.49 -6.94 -3.16
C SER A 11 -10.67 -6.78 -1.86
N PRO A 12 -11.24 -6.24 -0.78
CA PRO A 12 -10.58 -6.20 0.53
C PRO A 12 -10.01 -7.54 1.03
N ASP A 13 -10.48 -8.67 0.50
CA ASP A 13 -10.00 -10.02 0.86
C ASP A 13 -8.53 -10.28 0.46
N VAL A 14 -7.93 -9.45 -0.40
CA VAL A 14 -6.51 -9.56 -0.74
C VAL A 14 -5.59 -8.87 0.28
N LEU A 15 -6.16 -8.12 1.22
CA LEU A 15 -5.42 -7.44 2.28
C LEU A 15 -5.00 -8.45 3.35
N ASN A 16 -3.73 -8.38 3.74
CA ASN A 16 -3.16 -9.24 4.77
C ASN A 16 -2.43 -8.40 5.81
N LEU A 17 -2.57 -8.76 7.09
CA LEU A 17 -1.73 -8.21 8.15
C LEU A 17 -0.40 -8.97 8.16
N ALA A 18 0.70 -8.25 8.00
CA ALA A 18 2.04 -8.82 7.99
C ALA A 18 2.97 -8.11 8.98
N GLU A 19 3.95 -8.85 9.50
CA GLU A 19 5.13 -8.26 10.15
C GLU A 19 6.14 -7.89 9.06
N VAL A 20 6.63 -6.64 9.11
CA VAL A 20 7.60 -6.07 8.16
C VAL A 20 8.72 -5.38 8.91
N ASP A 21 9.86 -5.17 8.26
CA ASP A 21 10.98 -4.47 8.89
C ASP A 21 10.61 -3.03 9.22
N LYS A 22 11.17 -2.51 10.33
CA LYS A 22 11.00 -1.12 10.70
C LYS A 22 11.86 -0.26 9.77
N PRO A 23 11.30 0.74 9.06
CA PRO A 23 12.08 1.55 8.15
C PRO A 23 13.13 2.39 8.90
N ILE A 24 14.29 2.56 8.26
CA ILE A 24 15.40 3.39 8.73
C ILE A 24 15.41 4.65 7.86
N PRO A 25 15.10 5.84 8.40
CA PRO A 25 15.06 7.07 7.61
C PRO A 25 16.48 7.50 7.18
N GLU A 26 16.59 8.07 5.98
CA GLU A 26 17.77 8.81 5.51
C GLU A 26 17.85 10.22 6.16
N ASP A 27 18.95 10.94 5.92
CA ASP A 27 19.25 12.24 6.55
C ASP A 27 18.14 13.30 6.39
N ASN A 28 17.37 13.26 5.30
CA ASN A 28 16.28 14.18 4.99
C ASN A 28 14.88 13.60 5.22
N GLN A 29 14.78 12.48 5.95
CA GLN A 29 13.52 11.78 6.22
C GLN A 29 13.20 11.77 7.72
N VAL A 30 11.93 11.58 8.05
CA VAL A 30 11.47 11.43 9.43
C VAL A 30 10.72 10.12 9.57
N LEU A 31 10.94 9.43 10.68
CA LEU A 31 10.19 8.22 11.01
C LEU A 31 8.97 8.55 11.86
N VAL A 32 7.78 8.34 11.29
CA VAL A 32 6.50 8.61 11.95
C VAL A 32 5.94 7.34 12.59
N LYS A 33 5.58 7.41 13.87
CA LYS A 33 4.79 6.36 14.53
C LYS A 33 3.30 6.57 14.23
N VAL A 34 2.74 5.74 13.37
CA VAL A 34 1.32 5.79 13.02
C VAL A 34 0.46 5.31 14.20
N HIS A 35 -0.41 6.17 14.73
CA HIS A 35 -1.38 5.83 15.78
C HIS A 35 -2.77 5.52 15.21
N ALA A 36 -3.14 6.15 14.09
CA ALA A 36 -4.40 5.93 13.40
C ALA A 36 -4.22 6.18 11.90
N ALA A 37 -5.03 5.49 11.09
CA ALA A 37 -5.15 5.69 9.65
C ALA A 37 -6.63 5.58 9.26
N SER A 38 -7.06 6.38 8.28
CA SER A 38 -8.41 6.32 7.72
C SER A 38 -8.39 5.75 6.30
N LEU A 39 -9.55 5.29 5.84
CA LEU A 39 -9.76 4.91 4.45
C LEU A 39 -10.47 6.05 3.72
N ASN A 40 -10.03 6.31 2.49
CA ASN A 40 -10.72 7.17 1.55
C ASN A 40 -11.04 6.37 0.27
N TYR A 41 -11.87 6.95 -0.60
CA TYR A 41 -12.27 6.30 -1.85
C TYR A 41 -11.08 5.99 -2.77
N GLY A 42 -10.03 6.83 -2.76
CA GLY A 42 -8.80 6.60 -3.51
C GLY A 42 -8.07 5.31 -3.11
N ASN A 43 -8.19 4.86 -1.86
CA ASN A 43 -7.65 3.56 -1.44
C ASN A 43 -8.30 2.39 -2.19
N LEU A 44 -9.60 2.49 -2.54
CA LEU A 44 -10.27 1.46 -3.33
C LEU A 44 -9.75 1.43 -4.77
N VAL A 45 -9.44 2.60 -5.34
CA VAL A 45 -8.80 2.70 -6.67
C VAL A 45 -7.45 2.01 -6.69
N LEU A 46 -6.63 2.22 -5.64
CA LEU A 46 -5.32 1.56 -5.51
C LEU A 46 -5.43 0.05 -5.26
N LEU A 47 -6.40 -0.37 -4.45
CA LEU A 47 -6.63 -1.77 -4.10
C LEU A 47 -7.19 -2.60 -5.28
N LYS A 48 -8.15 -2.04 -6.01
CA LYS A 48 -8.82 -2.73 -7.13
C LYS A 48 -8.11 -2.51 -8.48
N GLY A 49 -7.37 -1.41 -8.60
CA GLY A 49 -6.84 -0.96 -9.88
C GLY A 49 -7.96 -0.56 -10.85
N GLU A 50 -8.98 0.12 -10.32
CA GLU A 50 -10.19 0.55 -11.04
C GLU A 50 -10.38 2.07 -10.93
N PRO A 51 -10.67 2.79 -12.04
CA PRO A 51 -10.81 2.27 -13.41
C PRO A 51 -9.48 1.75 -13.96
N PHE A 52 -9.52 0.88 -14.99
CA PHE A 52 -8.33 0.21 -15.53
C PHE A 52 -7.19 1.19 -15.87
N LEU A 53 -7.52 2.41 -16.32
CA LEU A 53 -6.54 3.45 -16.64
C LEU A 53 -5.66 3.85 -15.43
N ALA A 54 -6.15 3.73 -14.19
CA ALA A 54 -5.37 3.99 -12.99
C ALA A 54 -4.14 3.07 -12.87
N ARG A 55 -4.18 1.88 -13.48
CA ARG A 55 -3.07 0.93 -13.50
C ARG A 55 -1.85 1.45 -14.26
N PHE A 56 -2.02 2.38 -15.21
CA PHE A 56 -0.87 3.03 -15.85
C PHE A 56 -0.04 3.87 -14.87
N ALA A 57 -0.65 4.42 -13.81
CA ALA A 57 0.06 5.16 -12.76
C ALA A 57 0.51 4.26 -11.60
N PHE A 58 -0.30 3.27 -11.23
CA PHE A 58 -0.14 2.51 -9.98
C PHE A 58 0.25 1.04 -10.16
N GLY A 59 0.62 0.62 -11.37
CA GLY A 59 1.13 -0.71 -11.70
C GLY A 59 0.22 -1.46 -12.69
N LEU A 60 0.74 -1.83 -13.86
CA LEU A 60 -0.12 -2.38 -14.92
C LEU A 60 -0.72 -3.75 -14.54
N LEU A 61 0.14 -4.68 -14.10
CA LEU A 61 -0.23 -6.06 -13.80
C LEU A 61 -0.58 -6.28 -12.31
N LYS A 62 0.17 -5.63 -11.42
CA LYS A 62 0.04 -5.71 -9.97
C LYS A 62 0.27 -4.34 -9.35
N PRO A 63 -0.26 -4.07 -8.15
CA PRO A 63 0.00 -2.82 -7.43
C PRO A 63 1.50 -2.52 -7.38
N LYS A 64 1.88 -1.28 -7.62
CA LYS A 64 3.28 -0.80 -7.58
C LYS A 64 3.82 -0.79 -6.15
N TYR A 65 2.97 -0.44 -5.19
CA TYR A 65 3.31 -0.31 -3.78
C TYR A 65 2.91 -1.59 -3.03
N TYR A 66 3.71 -2.65 -3.21
CA TYR A 66 3.48 -3.97 -2.59
C TYR A 66 4.68 -4.47 -1.76
N THR A 67 5.81 -3.76 -1.82
CA THR A 67 7.02 -4.03 -1.05
C THR A 67 7.40 -2.79 -0.26
N TRP A 68 7.63 -2.95 1.04
CA TRP A 68 8.23 -1.94 1.91
C TRP A 68 9.75 -1.88 1.70
N ARG A 69 10.17 -1.65 0.45
CA ARG A 69 11.56 -1.31 0.12
C ARG A 69 11.67 0.18 -0.09
#